data_AF-A0A428EJB2-F1
#
_entry.id   AF-A0A428EJB2-F1
#
_cell.length_a   1.000
_cell.length_b   1.000
_cell.length_c   1.000
_cell.angle_alpha   90.00
_cell.angle_beta   90.00
_cell.angle_gamma   90.00
#
_symmetry.space_group_name_H-M   'P 1'
#
loop_
_entity.id
_entity.type
_entity.pdbx_description
1 polymer ?
#
loop_
_entity_poly.entity_id
_entity_poly.type
_entity_poly.pdbx_seq_one_letter_code
_entity_poly.pdbx_strand_id
1 'polypeptide(L)' 'MANIRLQNPYMDETIKVRDEYKQILKMLEWLGRGNIDCLQLIQIEPEERMITINPKHFAKVDFYEDEEVE' A
#
# COMPACT_ATOMS: atom_id res chain seq x y z
N MET A 1 6.54 2.18 -10.01
CA MET A 1 6.32 2.17 -8.54
C MET A 1 4.82 2.22 -8.28
N ALA A 2 4.37 2.21 -7.03
CA ALA A 2 2.96 2.36 -6.72
C ALA A 2 2.74 3.34 -5.57
N ASN A 3 1.59 4.01 -5.61
CA ASN A 3 1.13 4.88 -4.55
C ASN A 3 0.02 4.17 -3.77
N ILE A 4 0.04 4.39 -2.45
CA ILE A 4 -0.94 3.84 -1.52
C ILE A 4 -1.51 5.01 -0.72
N ARG A 5 -2.81 5.22 -0.85
CA ARG A 5 -3.54 6.20 -0.05
C ARG A 5 -4.22 5.49 1.11
N LEU A 6 -3.80 5.83 2.32
CA LEU A 6 -4.31 5.30 3.57
C LEU A 6 -5.27 6.32 4.19
N GLN A 7 -6.56 5.98 4.23
CA GLN A 7 -7.61 6.86 4.75
C GLN A 7 -8.25 6.28 6.01
N ASN A 8 -8.30 7.11 7.05
CA ASN A 8 -8.96 6.92 8.32
C ASN A 8 -9.67 8.23 8.72
N PRO A 9 -10.64 8.20 9.66
CA PRO A 9 -11.33 9.40 10.12
C PRO A 9 -10.40 10.52 10.62
N TYR A 10 -9.17 10.18 11.01
CA TYR A 10 -8.17 11.09 11.55
C TYR A 10 -6.86 11.13 10.73
N MET A 11 -6.80 10.45 9.58
CA MET A 11 -5.56 10.33 8.79
C MET A 11 -5.89 10.16 7.30
N ASP A 12 -5.32 11.00 6.45
CA ASP A 12 -5.32 10.83 4.99
C ASP A 12 -3.86 11.00 4.55
N GLU A 13 -3.17 9.90 4.33
CA GLU A 13 -1.75 9.90 3.98
C GLU A 13 -1.55 9.12 2.69
N THR A 14 -0.75 9.68 1.79
CA THR A 14 -0.29 8.98 0.59
C THR A 14 1.18 8.66 0.75
N ILE A 15 1.52 7.39 0.57
CA ILE A 15 2.88 6.89 0.61
C ILE A 15 3.22 6.29 -0.75
N LYS A 16 4.49 6.44 -1.15
CA LYS A 16 5.01 5.78 -2.35
C LYS A 16 5.81 4.57 -1.94
N VAL A 17 5.60 3.45 -2.61
CA VAL A 17 6.31 2.20 -2.34
C VAL A 17 7.13 1.76 -3.55
N ARG A 18 8.24 1.07 -3.27
CA ARG A 18 9.12 0.50 -4.29
C ARG A 18 8.42 -0.59 -5.09
N ASP A 19 7.52 -1.32 -4.45
CA ASP A 19 6.75 -2.40 -5.04
C ASP A 19 5.86 -1.91 -6.19
N GLU A 20 5.78 -2.71 -7.26
CA GLU A 20 4.88 -2.43 -8.37
C GLU A 20 3.43 -2.74 -8.00
N TYR A 21 2.49 -2.01 -8.60
CA TYR A 21 1.06 -2.20 -8.38
C TYR A 21 0.61 -3.66 -8.56
N LYS A 22 1.13 -4.34 -9.59
CA LYS A 22 0.85 -5.77 -9.84
C LYS A 22 1.31 -6.69 -8.71
N GLN A 23 2.45 -6.39 -8.07
CA GLN A 23 2.93 -7.18 -6.92
C GLN A 23 2.02 -6.97 -5.72
N ILE A 24 1.61 -5.72 -5.47
CA ILE A 24 0.70 -5.37 -4.39
C ILE A 24 -0.66 -6.05 -4.57
N LEU A 25 -1.21 -6.06 -5.80
CA LEU A 25 -2.45 -6.79 -6.11
C LEU A 25 -2.34 -8.28 -5.76
N LYS A 26 -1.24 -8.94 -6.10
CA LYS A 26 -1.01 -10.34 -5.76
C LYS A 26 -0.95 -10.57 -4.24
N MET A 27 -0.35 -9.65 -3.49
CA MET A 27 -0.34 -9.68 -2.02
C MET A 27 -1.75 -9.49 -1.46
N LEU A 28 -2.55 -8.58 -2.03
CA LEU A 28 -3.95 -8.38 -1.65
C LEU A 28 -4.80 -9.63 -1.91
N GLU A 29 -4.57 -10.34 -3.01
CA GLU A 29 -5.22 -11.64 -3.25
C GLU A 29 -4.88 -12.67 -2.17
N TRP A 30 -3.61 -12.74 -1.74
CA TRP A 30 -3.19 -13.63 -0.66
C TRP A 30 -3.81 -13.22 0.68
N LEU A 31 -3.91 -11.92 0.95
CA LEU A 31 -4.59 -11.39 2.13
C LEU A 31 -6.07 -11.77 2.13
N GLY A 32 -6.76 -11.62 1.00
CA GLY A 32 -8.17 -11.99 0.83
C GLY A 32 -8.43 -13.49 0.99
N ARG A 33 -7.46 -14.35 0.63
CA ARG A 33 -7.51 -15.80 0.84
C ARG A 33 -7.16 -16.23 2.27
N GLY A 34 -6.64 -15.32 3.11
CA GLY A 34 -6.17 -15.63 4.45
C GLY A 34 -4.78 -16.29 4.49
N ASN A 35 -4.01 -16.18 3.41
CA ASN A 35 -2.63 -16.70 3.37
C ASN A 35 -1.64 -15.77 4.08
N ILE A 36 -1.95 -14.48 4.16
CA ILE A 36 -1.19 -13.45 4.88
C ILE A 36 -2.17 -12.56 5.64
N ASP A 37 -1.71 -11.90 6.71
CA ASP A 37 -2.52 -10.98 7.51
C ASP A 37 -2.24 -9.49 7.24
N CYS A 38 -1.10 -9.20 6.64
CA CYS A 38 -0.64 -7.84 6.36
C CYS A 38 0.29 -7.81 5.13
N LEU A 39 0.43 -6.64 4.52
CA LEU A 39 1.37 -6.38 3.45
C LEU A 39 2.65 -5.79 4.05
N GLN A 40 3.79 -6.38 3.74
CA GLN A 40 5.10 -5.78 4.02
C GLN A 40 5.62 -5.14 2.74
N LEU A 41 5.89 -3.83 2.79
CA LEU A 41 6.28 -3.04 1.62
C LEU A 41 7.46 -2.15 1.99
N ILE A 42 8.23 -1.75 0.97
CA ILE A 42 9.29 -0.77 1.14
C ILE A 42 8.74 0.58 0.71
N GLN A 43 8.45 1.46 1.67
CA GLN A 43 8.14 2.85 1.42
C GLN A 43 9.40 3.55 0.93
N ILE A 44 9.26 4.43 -0.05
CA ILE A 44 10.33 5.29 -0.58
C ILE A 44 10.07 6.78 -0.32
N GLU A 45 8.80 7.18 -0.28
CA GLU A 45 8.38 8.55 0.08
C GLU A 45 7.25 8.51 1.11
N PRO A 46 7.23 9.43 2.10
CA PRO A 46 8.14 10.57 2.29
C PRO A 46 9.54 10.23 2.85
N GLU A 47 9.74 9.01 3.34
CA GLU A 47 11.04 8.52 3.82
C GLU A 47 11.21 7.04 3.45
N GLU A 48 12.44 6.62 3.13
CA GLU A 48 12.72 5.22 2.84
C GLU A 48 12.68 4.38 4.11
N ARG A 49 11.68 3.49 4.22
CA ARG A 49 11.52 2.61 5.37
C ARG A 49 10.70 1.37 5.03
N MET A 50 10.97 0.29 5.74
CA MET A 50 10.10 -0.88 5.69
C MET A 50 8.83 -0.61 6.50
N ILE A 51 7.67 -0.81 5.86
CA ILE A 51 6.36 -0.62 6.49
C ILE A 51 5.57 -1.92 6.46
N THR A 52 4.65 -2.06 7.41
CA THR A 52 3.67 -3.14 7.44
C THR A 52 2.28 -2.52 7.47
N ILE A 53 1.49 -2.79 6.43
CA ILE A 53 0.12 -2.28 6.28
C ILE A 53 -0.84 -3.44 6.53
N ASN A 54 -1.76 -3.28 7.46
CA ASN A 54 -2.93 -4.14 7.57
C ASN A 54 -4.15 -3.37 7.02
N PRO A 55 -4.62 -3.68 5.79
CA PRO A 55 -5.75 -2.96 5.19
C PRO A 55 -7.03 -3.00 6.03
N LYS A 56 -7.20 -4.02 6.88
CA LYS A 56 -8.36 -4.14 7.78
C LYS A 56 -8.41 -3.06 8.86
N HIS A 57 -7.29 -2.38 9.14
CA HIS A 57 -7.20 -1.31 10.14
C HIS A 57 -7.47 0.08 9.55
N PHE A 58 -7.71 0.18 8.24
CA PHE A 58 -7.99 1.43 7.57
C PHE A 58 -9.45 1.49 7.11
N ALA A 59 -10.05 2.67 7.18
CA ALA A 59 -11.42 2.88 6.71
C ALA A 59 -11.51 2.75 5.18
N LYS A 60 -10.48 3.23 4.46
CA LYS A 60 -10.33 3.05 3.02
C LYS A 60 -8.84 3.00 2.66
N VAL A 61 -8.50 2.10 1.74
CA VAL A 61 -7.16 2.02 1.16
C VAL A 61 -7.30 1.99 -0.35
N ASP A 62 -6.66 2.93 -1.02
CA ASP A 62 -6.57 2.95 -2.48
C ASP A 62 -5.13 2.64 -2.89
N PHE A 63 -4.99 1.79 -3.90
CA PHE A 63 -3.72 1.43 -4.52
C PHE A 63 -3.81 1.83 -5.98
N TYR A 64 -2.81 2.55 -6.47
CA TYR A 64 -2.75 2.96 -7.88
C TYR A 64 -1.31 2.96 -8.37
N GLU A 65 -1.16 2.75 -9.68
CA GLU A 65 0.13 2.90 -10.33
C GLU A 65 0.62 4.34 -10.12
N ASP A 66 1.91 4.49 -9.87
CA ASP A 66 2.54 5.80 -9.90
C ASP A 66 2.50 6.24 -11.37
N GLU A 67 1.47 7.00 -11.74
CA GLU A 67 1.44 7.78 -12.96
C GLU A 67 2.51 8.86 -12.80
N GLU A 68 3.78 8.49 -13.03
CA GLU A 68 4.78 9.46 -13.42
C GLU A 68 4.25 10.06 -14.72
N VAL A 69 3.52 11.16 -14.60
CA VAL A 69 3.13 12.00 -15.73
C VAL A 69 4.45 12.52 -16.30
N GLU A 70 4.96 11.84 -17.32
CA GLU A 70 6.06 12.35 -18.16
C GLU A 70 5.69 13.73 -18.75
#